data_AF-A0ABD3G6J4-F1
#
_entry.id   AF-A0ABD3G6J4-F1
#
_cell.length_a   1.000
_cell.length_b   1.000
_cell.length_c   1.000
_cell.angle_alpha   90.00
_cell.angle_beta   90.00
_cell.angle_gamma   90.00
#
_symmetry.space_group_name_H-M   'P 1'
#
loop_
_entity.id
_entity.type
_entity.pdbx_description
1 polymer ?
#
loop_
_entity_poly.entity_id
_entity_poly.type
_entity_poly.pdbx_seq_one_letter_code
_entity_poly.pdbx_strand_id
1 'polypeptide(L)'
;MFRKLTNLWSHLAPTEVAAKVKRFVFYYSVNRHRMTTLTPSYHAENYSPDDNRFDLRPFLYNARWTRQFSCIDSLAAKLEEKKEQ
;
A
#
# COMPACT_ATOMS: atom_id res chain seq x y z
N MET A 1 -4.72 -4.00 2.87
CA MET A 1 -4.27 -4.23 1.47
C MET A 1 -3.74 -5.65 1.28
N PHE A 2 -2.58 -6.02 1.84
CA PHE A 2 -1.97 -7.36 1.68
C PHE A 2 -2.95 -8.54 1.82
N ARG A 3 -3.53 -8.77 3.02
CA ARG A 3 -4.44 -9.90 3.27
C ARG A 3 -5.61 -10.00 2.27
N LYS A 4 -6.16 -8.85 1.85
CA LYS A 4 -7.27 -8.82 0.88
C LYS A 4 -6.81 -9.20 -0.52
N LEU A 5 -5.66 -8.67 -0.95
CA LEU A 5 -5.09 -8.99 -2.26
C LEU A 5 -4.59 -10.42 -2.35
N THR A 6 -4.07 -10.99 -1.27
CA THR A 6 -3.69 -12.42 -1.25
C THR A 6 -4.88 -13.32 -1.52
N ASN A 7 -6.07 -12.97 -1.03
CA ASN A 7 -7.30 -13.71 -1.32
C ASN A 7 -7.84 -13.45 -2.74
N LEU A 8 -7.75 -12.20 -3.23
CA LEU A 8 -8.23 -11.82 -4.57
C LEU A 8 -7.33 -12.34 -5.70
N TRP A 9 -6.02 -12.41 -5.46
CA TRP A 9 -5.02 -12.88 -6.40
C TRP A 9 -4.50 -14.25 -5.99
N SER A 10 -5.40 -15.23 -5.89
CA SER A 10 -5.10 -16.60 -5.46
C SER A 10 -4.02 -17.30 -6.29
N HIS A 11 -3.85 -16.89 -7.55
CA HIS A 11 -2.85 -17.37 -8.49
C HIS A 11 -1.43 -16.86 -8.24
N LEU A 12 -1.25 -15.81 -7.41
CA LEU A 12 0.07 -15.28 -7.06
C LEU A 12 0.58 -15.88 -5.74
N ALA A 13 1.90 -15.94 -5.61
CA ALA A 13 2.53 -16.32 -4.36
C ALA A 13 2.36 -15.18 -3.31
N PRO A 14 2.01 -15.48 -2.06
CA PRO A 14 1.94 -14.48 -0.98
C PRO A 14 3.14 -13.53 -0.93
N THR A 15 4.36 -14.02 -1.18
CA THR A 15 5.60 -13.22 -1.24
C THR A 15 5.60 -12.19 -2.37
N GLU A 16 5.07 -12.54 -3.55
CA GLU A 16 4.93 -11.62 -4.68
C GLU A 16 3.91 -10.53 -4.39
N VAL A 17 2.78 -10.89 -3.77
CA VAL A 17 1.75 -9.93 -3.35
C VAL A 17 2.34 -8.96 -2.32
N ALA A 18 3.13 -9.47 -1.36
CA ALA A 18 3.84 -8.64 -0.39
C ALA A 18 4.77 -7.63 -1.08
N ALA A 19 5.59 -8.08 -2.05
CA ALA A 19 6.48 -7.20 -2.80
C ALA A 19 5.72 -6.07 -3.54
N LYS A 20 4.61 -6.41 -4.21
CA LYS A 20 3.76 -5.42 -4.91
C LYS A 20 3.16 -4.40 -3.93
N VAL A 21 2.64 -4.85 -2.79
CA VAL A 21 2.03 -3.97 -1.77
C VAL A 21 3.08 -3.05 -1.16
N LYS A 22 4.25 -3.57 -0.78
CA LYS A 22 5.33 -2.73 -0.23
C LYS A 22 5.78 -1.67 -1.23
N ARG A 23 5.93 -2.06 -2.51
CA ARG A 23 6.31 -1.13 -3.59
C ARG A 23 5.28 -0.02 -3.77
N PHE A 24 3.99 -0.35 -3.76
CA PHE A 24 2.91 0.64 -3.81
C PHE A 24 3.01 1.63 -2.64
N VAL A 25 3.10 1.14 -1.41
CA VAL A 25 3.14 1.99 -0.21
C VAL A 25 4.41 2.84 -0.18
N PHE A 26 5.56 2.28 -0.57
CA PHE A 26 6.81 3.03 -0.65
C PHE A 26 6.69 4.23 -1.61
N TYR A 27 6.27 3.99 -2.86
CA TYR A 27 6.14 5.08 -3.84
C TYR A 27 5.04 6.06 -3.51
N TYR A 28 3.94 5.60 -2.90
CA TYR A 28 2.91 6.47 -2.36
C TYR A 28 3.49 7.42 -1.29
N SER A 29 4.22 6.88 -0.32
CA SER A 29 4.74 7.66 0.80
C SER A 29 5.82 8.66 0.40
N VAL A 30 6.79 8.27 -0.44
CA VAL A 30 7.85 9.19 -0.85
C VAL A 30 7.32 10.32 -1.73
N ASN A 31 6.23 10.10 -2.47
CA ASN A 31 5.65 11.09 -3.38
C ASN A 31 4.45 11.84 -2.80
N ARG A 32 3.99 11.56 -1.57
CA ARG A 32 2.78 12.18 -1.03
C ARG A 32 2.88 13.71 -0.96
N HIS A 33 4.07 14.25 -0.72
CA HIS A 33 4.32 15.69 -0.77
C HIS A 33 3.87 16.36 -2.08
N ARG A 34 3.87 15.65 -3.22
CA ARG A 34 3.39 16.19 -4.50
C ARG A 34 1.89 16.48 -4.50
N MET A 35 1.13 15.80 -3.65
CA MET A 35 -0.32 16.04 -3.52
C MET A 35 -0.63 17.39 -2.87
N THR A 36 0.30 17.93 -2.06
CA THR A 36 0.13 19.24 -1.40
C THR A 36 0.19 20.40 -2.38
N THR A 37 0.81 20.19 -3.55
CA THR A 37 0.98 21.20 -4.60
C THR A 37 0.28 20.81 -5.90
N LEU A 38 -0.54 19.75 -5.90
CA LEU A 38 -1.25 19.31 -7.10
C LEU A 38 -2.35 20.32 -7.45
N THR A 39 -2.52 20.58 -8.75
CA THR A 39 -3.60 21.44 -9.25
C THR A 39 -4.96 20.93 -8.77
N PRO A 40 -5.84 21.81 -8.25
CA PRO A 40 -7.20 21.42 -7.91
C PRO A 40 -7.92 20.78 -9.09
N SER A 41 -8.62 19.68 -8.84
CA SER A 41 -9.35 18.93 -9.87
C SER A 41 -10.81 18.73 -9.48
N TYR A 42 -11.68 18.53 -10.47
CA TYR A 42 -13.07 18.16 -10.23
C TYR A 42 -13.17 16.84 -9.45
N HIS A 43 -14.06 16.80 -8.45
CA HIS A 43 -14.28 15.59 -7.65
C HIS A 43 -15.28 14.67 -8.37
N ALA A 44 -14.80 13.57 -8.93
CA ALA A 44 -15.61 12.57 -9.63
C ALA A 44 -15.70 11.22 -8.89
N GLU A 45 -14.68 10.86 -8.13
CA GLU A 45 -14.52 9.52 -7.55
C GLU A 45 -14.29 9.57 -6.05
N ASN A 46 -14.92 8.64 -5.33
CA ASN A 46 -14.86 8.53 -3.87
C ASN A 46 -13.50 8.02 -3.34
N TYR A 47 -12.54 7.74 -4.22
CA TYR A 47 -11.17 7.33 -3.86
C TYR A 47 -10.12 8.38 -4.26
N SER A 48 -10.54 9.61 -4.56
CA SER A 48 -9.62 10.71 -4.90
C SER A 48 -8.55 10.92 -3.81
N PRO A 49 -7.27 11.08 -4.19
CA PRO A 49 -6.21 11.35 -3.22
C PRO A 49 -6.06 12.85 -2.88
N ASP A 50 -6.97 13.73 -3.31
CA ASP A 50 -6.87 15.19 -3.12
C ASP A 50 -6.74 15.58 -1.64
N ASP A 51 -5.59 16.17 -1.31
CA ASP A 51 -5.19 16.52 0.06
C ASP A 51 -5.76 17.89 0.50
N ASN A 52 -6.40 18.64 -0.40
CA ASN A 52 -6.96 19.95 -0.07
C ASN A 52 -8.32 19.86 0.62
N ARG A 53 -9.15 18.87 0.27
CA ARG A 53 -10.55 18.80 0.73
C ARG A 53 -11.02 17.41 1.12
N PHE A 54 -10.46 16.34 0.57
CA PHE A 54 -11.07 15.02 0.64
C PHE A 54 -10.25 14.01 1.45
N ASP A 55 -8.98 13.78 1.09
CA ASP A 55 -8.11 12.76 1.70
C ASP A 55 -6.99 13.41 2.52
N LEU A 56 -7.35 14.08 3.64
CA LEU A 56 -6.39 14.78 4.50
C LEU A 56 -5.40 13.81 5.14
N ARG A 57 -4.12 13.87 4.77
CA ARG A 57 -3.10 12.94 5.28
C ARG A 57 -1.76 13.62 5.55
N PRO A 58 -0.91 13.01 6.40
CA PRO A 58 0.50 13.40 6.48
C PRO A 58 1.16 13.33 5.10
N PHE A 59 2.05 14.28 4.81
CA PHE A 59 2.86 14.24 3.59
C PHE A 59 4.31 13.84 3.85
N LEU A 60 4.77 13.92 5.10
CA LEU A 60 6.09 13.48 5.53
C LEU A 60 5.98 12.14 6.27
N TYR A 61 6.10 11.04 5.53
CA TYR A 61 6.07 9.68 6.07
C TYR A 61 7.46 9.10 6.29
N ASN A 62 7.58 8.17 7.26
CA ASN A 62 8.67 7.20 7.26
C ASN A 62 8.43 6.16 6.15
N ALA A 63 9.03 6.37 4.99
CA ALA A 63 8.85 5.52 3.80
C ALA A 63 9.32 4.07 3.99
N ARG A 64 10.08 3.75 5.04
CA ARG A 64 10.49 2.37 5.34
C ARG A 64 9.37 1.52 5.94
N TRP A 65 8.35 2.14 6.55
CA TRP A 65 7.20 1.46 7.17
C TRP A 65 7.60 0.21 7.96
N THR A 66 8.64 0.34 8.80
CA THR A 66 9.42 -0.79 9.36
C THR A 66 8.53 -1.83 10.04
N ARG A 67 7.62 -1.39 10.91
CA ARG A 67 6.67 -2.26 11.61
C ARG A 67 5.75 -2.98 10.61
N GLN A 68 5.12 -2.23 9.71
CA GLN A 68 4.11 -2.76 8.80
C GLN A 68 4.73 -3.74 7.80
N PHE A 69 5.91 -3.44 7.27
CA PHE A 69 6.62 -4.31 6.34
C PHE A 69 7.08 -5.59 7.04
N SER A 70 7.62 -5.50 8.25
CA SER A 70 7.95 -6.68 9.07
C SER A 70 6.74 -7.57 9.35
N CYS A 71 5.57 -6.98 9.66
CA CYS A 71 4.33 -7.74 9.81
C CYS A 71 3.88 -8.41 8.51
N ILE A 72 4.01 -7.74 7.37
CA ILE A 72 3.67 -8.32 6.05
C ILE A 72 4.61 -9.49 5.75
N ASP A 73 5.91 -9.36 6.00
CA ASP A 73 6.90 -10.42 5.77
C ASP A 73 6.61 -11.66 6.61
N SER A 74 6.36 -11.46 7.90
CA SER A 74 6.01 -12.55 8.81
C SER A 74 4.71 -13.26 8.40
N LEU A 75 3.74 -12.53 7.85
CA LEU A 75 2.49 -13.12 7.36
C LEU A 75 2.65 -13.81 6.01
N ALA A 76 3.49 -13.26 5.12
CA ALA A 76 3.77 -13.86 3.82
C ALA A 76 4.46 -15.22 3.99
N ALA A 77 5.51 -15.30 4.82
CA ALA A 77 6.21 -16.55 5.11
C ALA A 77 5.26 -17.65 5.63
N LYS A 78 4.44 -17.32 6.63
CA LYS A 78 3.44 -18.25 7.20
C LYS A 78 2.38 -18.73 6.19
N LEU A 79 2.09 -17.94 5.16
CA LEU A 79 1.11 -18.31 4.14
C LEU A 79 1.72 -19.14 3.02
N GLU A 80 3.00 -18.94 2.70
CA GLU A 80 3.75 -19.83 1.79
C GLU A 80 3.91 -21.22 2.41
N GLU A 81 4.34 -21.31 3.67
CA GLU A 81 4.50 -22.59 4.38
C GLU A 81 3.22 -23.43 4.38
N LYS A 82 2.05 -22.78 4.48
CA LYS A 82 0.73 -23.43 4.44
C LYS A 82 0.27 -23.85 3.05
N LYS A 83 0.86 -23.27 1.99
CA LYS A 83 0.56 -23.62 0.60
C LYS A 83 1.41 -24.80 0.13
N GLU A 84 2.58 -24.99 0.75
CA GLU A 84 3.49 -26.10 0.47
C GLU A 84 3.14 -27.39 1.24
N GLN A 85 2.39 -27.28 2.34
CA GLN A 85 1.80 -28.40 3.09
C GLN A 85 0.50 -28.89 2.47
#